data_AF-A0A920HH46-F1
#
_entry.id   AF-A0A920HH46-F1
#
_cell.length_a   1.000
_cell.length_b   1.000
_cell.length_c   1.000
_cell.angle_alpha   90.00
_cell.angle_beta   90.00
_cell.angle_gamma   90.00
#
_symmetry.space_group_name_H-M   'P 1'
#
loop_
_entity.id
_entity.type
_entity.pdbx_description
1 polymer ?
#
loop_
_entity_poly.entity_id
_entity_poly.type
_entity_poly.pdbx_seq_one_letter_code
_entity_poly.pdbx_strand_id
1 'polypeptide(L)'
;MDYYFKSFKKFTFIFLTFFILGCSNQVTISEDSYVIKNISIIDPIDGLQSTKSVVITDNIITKILDDDNEFIADNKNIIDATGKYLIPGLWDAHIHFSFDTNLAPFMPGLFLAHGVTSVRDTGGPIDLVVKMKDLSLMDPI
;
A
#
# COMPACT_ATOMS: atom_id res chain seq x y z
N MET A 1 -0.35 -44.41 -46.57
CA MET A 1 0.31 -43.92 -45.33
C MET A 1 0.17 -42.40 -45.16
N ASP A 2 -0.07 -41.64 -46.23
CA ASP A 2 0.01 -40.16 -46.22
C ASP A 2 -1.15 -39.43 -45.53
N TYR A 3 -2.30 -40.10 -45.35
CA TYR A 3 -3.48 -39.51 -44.70
C TYR A 3 -3.29 -39.32 -43.19
N TYR A 4 -2.66 -40.30 -42.51
CA TYR A 4 -2.39 -40.25 -41.08
C TYR A 4 -1.36 -39.15 -40.74
N PHE A 5 -0.38 -38.93 -41.62
CA PHE A 5 0.68 -37.93 -41.42
C PHE A 5 0.16 -36.47 -41.54
N LYS A 6 -0.82 -36.22 -42.41
CA LYS A 6 -1.49 -34.91 -42.53
C LYS A 6 -2.41 -34.60 -41.34
N SER A 7 -3.08 -35.61 -40.80
CA SER A 7 -3.96 -35.46 -39.63
C SER A 7 -3.16 -35.20 -38.35
N PHE A 8 -2.02 -35.89 -38.18
CA PHE A 8 -1.08 -35.63 -37.07
C PHE A 8 -0.55 -34.19 -37.07
N LYS A 9 -0.13 -33.65 -38.24
CA LYS A 9 0.30 -32.24 -38.35
C LYS A 9 -0.79 -31.23 -38.01
N LYS A 10 -2.06 -31.50 -38.35
CA LYS A 10 -3.20 -30.63 -37.97
C LYS A 10 -3.49 -30.68 -36.46
N PHE A 11 -3.40 -31.86 -35.86
CA PHE A 11 -3.58 -32.04 -34.40
C PHE A 11 -2.45 -31.37 -33.61
N THR A 12 -1.20 -31.49 -34.08
CA THR A 12 -0.05 -30.79 -33.47
C THR A 12 -0.19 -29.26 -33.59
N PHE A 13 -0.73 -28.74 -34.71
CA PHE A 13 -0.93 -27.30 -34.90
C PHE A 13 -2.05 -26.72 -34.00
N ILE A 14 -3.12 -27.50 -33.76
CA ILE A 14 -4.22 -27.15 -32.83
C ILE A 14 -3.74 -27.17 -31.38
N PHE A 15 -2.90 -28.15 -31.01
CA PHE A 15 -2.30 -28.22 -29.68
C PHE A 15 -1.31 -27.07 -29.41
N LEU A 16 -0.57 -26.65 -30.45
CA LEU A 16 0.39 -25.54 -30.37
C LEU A 16 -0.30 -24.16 -30.27
N THR A 17 -1.50 -24.00 -30.84
CA THR A 17 -2.29 -22.75 -30.73
C THR A 17 -2.95 -22.60 -29.36
N PHE A 18 -3.28 -23.70 -28.67
CA PHE A 18 -3.82 -23.66 -27.30
C PHE A 18 -2.77 -23.25 -26.25
N PHE A 19 -1.48 -23.50 -26.51
CA PHE A 19 -0.38 -23.19 -25.58
C PHE A 19 -0.01 -21.70 -25.51
N ILE A 20 -0.42 -20.88 -26.49
CA ILE A 20 -0.04 -19.46 -26.58
C ILE A 20 -0.99 -18.56 -25.76
N LEU A 21 -2.10 -19.11 -25.23
CA LEU A 21 -3.10 -18.37 -24.45
C LEU A 21 -2.84 -18.34 -22.93
N GLY A 22 -1.74 -18.92 -22.46
CA GLY A 22 -1.54 -19.22 -21.03
C GLY A 22 -0.73 -18.21 -20.20
N CYS A 23 -0.07 -17.22 -20.81
CA CYS A 23 0.75 -16.27 -20.07
C CYS A 23 0.00 -14.95 -19.86
N SER A 24 -0.81 -14.87 -18.80
CA SER A 24 -1.24 -13.58 -18.25
C SER A 24 -0.26 -13.19 -17.15
N ASN A 25 0.38 -12.00 -17.27
CA ASN A 25 1.29 -11.44 -16.27
C ASN A 25 0.52 -10.81 -15.09
N GLN A 26 -0.57 -11.43 -14.68
CA GLN A 26 -1.46 -10.84 -13.68
C GLN A 26 -0.91 -11.02 -12.28
N VAL A 27 -0.78 -9.92 -11.54
CA VAL A 27 -0.31 -9.95 -10.15
C VAL A 27 -1.46 -10.42 -9.25
N THR A 28 -1.28 -11.54 -8.56
CA THR A 28 -2.24 -11.95 -7.51
C THR A 28 -1.89 -11.23 -6.21
N ILE A 29 -2.88 -10.58 -5.61
CA ILE A 29 -2.80 -9.87 -4.33
C ILE A 29 -3.46 -10.75 -3.26
N SER A 30 -2.89 -10.75 -2.05
CA SER A 30 -3.42 -11.54 -0.93
C SER A 30 -4.81 -11.04 -0.52
N GLU A 31 -5.68 -11.93 -0.02
CA GLU A 31 -7.05 -11.59 0.36
C GLU A 31 -7.12 -10.64 1.56
N ASP A 32 -6.10 -10.61 2.40
CA ASP A 32 -5.94 -9.73 3.56
C ASP A 32 -5.25 -8.39 3.22
N SER A 33 -4.85 -8.18 1.96
CA SER A 33 -4.25 -6.92 1.54
C SER A 33 -5.30 -5.84 1.26
N TYR A 34 -4.93 -4.59 1.52
CA TYR A 34 -5.62 -3.40 1.01
C TYR A 34 -4.96 -2.89 -0.27
N VAL A 35 -5.76 -2.45 -1.24
CA VAL A 35 -5.27 -1.85 -2.48
C VAL A 35 -5.83 -0.45 -2.64
N ILE A 36 -4.96 0.56 -2.67
CA ILE A 36 -5.33 1.93 -3.05
C ILE A 36 -5.08 2.04 -4.55
N LYS A 37 -6.15 2.07 -5.35
CA LYS A 37 -6.10 2.04 -6.82
C LYS A 37 -6.22 3.45 -7.42
N ASN A 38 -5.66 3.65 -8.60
CA ASN A 38 -5.80 4.86 -9.44
C ASN A 38 -5.34 6.15 -8.72
N ILE A 39 -4.27 6.05 -7.95
CA ILE A 39 -3.79 7.12 -7.08
C ILE A 39 -2.60 7.86 -7.70
N SER A 40 -2.52 9.17 -7.50
CA SER A 40 -1.30 9.93 -7.78
C SER A 40 -0.43 10.00 -6.53
N ILE A 41 0.79 9.47 -6.57
CA ILE A 41 1.72 9.48 -5.43
C ILE A 41 2.58 10.74 -5.51
N ILE A 42 2.75 11.46 -4.41
CA ILE A 42 3.78 12.50 -4.25
C ILE A 42 4.87 11.89 -3.38
N ASP A 43 5.89 11.35 -4.04
CA ASP A 43 7.05 10.77 -3.39
C ASP A 43 8.04 11.90 -2.99
N PRO A 44 8.59 11.89 -1.76
CA PRO A 44 9.51 12.94 -1.31
C PRO A 44 10.87 12.92 -2.03
N ILE A 45 11.23 11.82 -2.67
CA ILE A 45 12.48 11.64 -3.44
C ILE A 45 12.21 11.84 -4.92
N ASP A 46 11.22 11.13 -5.46
CA ASP A 46 10.98 11.06 -6.91
C ASP A 46 9.93 12.07 -7.42
N GLY A 47 9.20 12.74 -6.52
CA GLY A 47 8.15 13.70 -6.86
C GLY A 47 6.83 13.07 -7.29
N LEU A 48 6.09 13.74 -8.17
CA LEU A 48 4.75 13.31 -8.61
C LEU A 48 4.83 12.10 -9.55
N GLN A 49 4.19 11.00 -9.14
CA GLN A 49 3.99 9.79 -9.93
C GLN A 49 2.49 9.56 -10.14
N SER A 50 2.00 9.88 -11.34
CA SER A 50 0.59 9.75 -11.68
C SER A 50 0.17 8.30 -11.89
N THR A 51 -1.06 7.99 -11.48
CA THR A 51 -1.78 6.74 -11.80
C THR A 51 -1.02 5.48 -11.41
N LYS A 52 -1.00 5.20 -10.11
CA LYS A 52 -0.43 3.99 -9.51
C LYS A 52 -1.50 3.19 -8.76
N SER A 53 -1.15 1.98 -8.36
CA SER A 53 -1.86 1.25 -7.31
C SER A 53 -0.89 0.84 -6.20
N VAL A 54 -1.25 1.08 -4.93
CA VAL A 54 -0.42 0.74 -3.76
C VAL A 54 -1.04 -0.43 -3.02
N VAL A 55 -0.26 -1.46 -2.75
CA VAL A 55 -0.68 -2.69 -2.07
C VAL A 55 -0.09 -2.73 -0.67
N ILE A 56 -0.95 -2.83 0.33
CA ILE A 56 -0.59 -2.89 1.75
C ILE A 56 -0.99 -4.25 2.29
N THR A 57 -0.05 -4.97 2.88
CA THR A 57 -0.28 -6.28 3.54
C THR A 57 0.42 -6.24 4.88
N ASP A 58 -0.18 -6.74 5.96
CA ASP A 58 0.43 -6.75 7.30
C ASP A 58 1.03 -5.39 7.73
N ASN A 59 0.30 -4.30 7.44
CA ASN A 59 0.70 -2.90 7.75
C ASN A 59 1.96 -2.40 7.03
N ILE A 60 2.43 -3.08 5.99
CA ILE A 60 3.56 -2.64 5.16
C ILE A 60 3.14 -2.46 3.71
N ILE A 61 3.72 -1.47 3.04
CA ILE A 61 3.61 -1.33 1.59
C ILE A 61 4.46 -2.45 0.96
N THR A 62 3.80 -3.37 0.28
CA THR A 62 4.46 -4.54 -0.33
C THR A 62 4.74 -4.34 -1.81
N LYS A 63 3.89 -3.56 -2.51
CA LYS A 63 4.03 -3.27 -3.94
C LYS A 63 3.49 -1.88 -4.25
N ILE A 64 4.12 -1.25 -5.23
CA ILE A 64 3.58 -0.13 -5.99
C ILE A 64 3.53 -0.60 -7.44
N LEU A 65 2.34 -0.57 -8.03
CA LEU A 65 2.06 -1.07 -9.37
C LEU A 65 1.79 0.11 -10.30
N ASP A 66 2.28 0.01 -11.53
CA ASP A 66 1.94 0.90 -12.64
C ASP A 66 0.51 0.63 -13.13
N ASP A 67 -0.07 1.60 -13.87
CA ASP A 67 -1.45 1.54 -14.37
C ASP A 67 -1.71 0.37 -15.33
N ASP A 68 -0.69 -0.05 -16.08
CA ASP A 68 -0.75 -1.16 -17.02
C ASP A 68 -0.62 -2.54 -16.36
N ASN A 69 -0.35 -2.60 -15.05
CA ASN A 69 -0.30 -3.85 -14.32
C ASN A 69 -1.70 -4.36 -14.01
N GLU A 70 -2.08 -5.46 -14.67
CA GLU A 70 -3.28 -6.19 -14.29
C GLU A 70 -3.05 -6.94 -12.96
N PHE A 71 -4.02 -6.84 -12.04
CA PHE A 71 -3.98 -7.57 -10.77
C PHE A 71 -5.33 -8.17 -10.41
N ILE A 72 -5.31 -9.23 -9.60
CA ILE A 72 -6.48 -9.85 -8.97
C ILE A 72 -6.38 -9.57 -7.48
N ALA A 73 -7.41 -8.95 -6.90
CA ALA A 73 -7.53 -8.69 -5.47
C ALA A 73 -8.98 -8.91 -5.03
N ASP A 74 -9.22 -9.09 -3.73
CA ASP A 74 -10.58 -9.05 -3.19
C ASP A 74 -11.12 -7.62 -3.33
N ASN A 75 -12.22 -7.48 -4.08
CA ASN A 75 -12.89 -6.20 -4.32
C ASN A 75 -13.29 -5.47 -3.04
N LYS A 76 -13.48 -6.15 -1.92
CA LYS A 76 -13.84 -5.53 -0.63
C LYS A 76 -12.73 -4.66 -0.05
N ASN A 77 -11.47 -4.92 -0.42
CA ASN A 77 -10.30 -4.21 0.11
C ASN A 77 -9.69 -3.24 -0.92
N ILE A 78 -10.41 -2.97 -2.01
CA ILE A 78 -10.00 -2.00 -3.02
C ILE A 78 -10.62 -0.64 -2.71
N ILE A 79 -9.76 0.37 -2.61
CA ILE A 79 -10.13 1.78 -2.46
C ILE A 79 -9.80 2.47 -3.78
N ASP A 80 -10.81 2.89 -4.54
CA ASP A 80 -10.60 3.71 -5.73
C ASP A 80 -10.33 5.17 -5.32
N ALA A 81 -9.11 5.61 -5.57
CA ALA A 81 -8.64 6.95 -5.20
C ALA A 81 -8.40 7.83 -6.44
N THR A 82 -9.14 7.59 -7.52
CA THR A 82 -9.12 8.42 -8.73
C THR A 82 -9.25 9.91 -8.39
N GLY A 83 -8.31 10.72 -8.91
CA GLY A 83 -8.29 12.16 -8.68
C GLY A 83 -7.84 12.59 -7.28
N LYS A 84 -7.34 11.66 -6.47
CA LYS A 84 -6.73 11.92 -5.15
C LYS A 84 -5.21 11.84 -5.23
N TYR A 85 -4.58 12.26 -4.13
CA TYR A 85 -3.13 12.17 -3.95
C TYR A 85 -2.80 11.33 -2.71
N LEU A 86 -1.72 10.57 -2.79
CA LEU A 86 -1.12 9.86 -1.67
C LEU A 86 0.23 10.47 -1.36
N ILE A 87 0.41 10.85 -0.10
CA ILE A 87 1.67 11.30 0.48
C ILE A 87 2.07 10.31 1.58
N PRO A 88 3.35 10.24 1.96
CA PRO A 88 3.74 9.60 3.21
C PRO A 88 3.01 10.23 4.39
N GLY A 89 2.80 9.45 5.45
CA GLY A 89 2.31 9.99 6.72
C GLY A 89 3.24 11.10 7.22
N LEU A 90 2.67 12.20 7.73
CA LEU A 90 3.47 13.36 8.11
C LEU A 90 4.27 13.08 9.39
N TRP A 91 5.46 13.68 9.47
CA TRP A 91 6.36 13.57 10.61
C TRP A 91 6.57 14.95 11.24
N ASP A 92 6.24 15.08 12.53
CA ASP A 92 6.58 16.28 13.31
C ASP A 92 7.84 16.03 14.14
N ALA A 93 8.94 16.66 13.73
CA ALA A 93 10.25 16.44 14.34
C ALA A 93 10.49 17.28 15.60
N HIS A 94 9.56 18.16 15.99
CA HIS A 94 9.77 19.07 17.11
C HIS A 94 8.46 19.31 17.89
N ILE A 95 8.14 18.37 18.77
CA ILE A 95 7.03 18.53 19.73
C ILE A 95 7.53 18.56 21.17
N HIS A 96 6.64 18.91 22.09
CA HIS A 96 6.87 18.84 23.54
C HIS A 96 5.60 18.34 24.24
N PHE A 97 5.54 17.07 24.64
CA PHE A 97 4.42 16.53 25.43
C PHE A 97 4.31 17.20 26.80
N SER A 98 5.44 17.63 27.36
CA SER A 98 5.50 18.27 28.69
C SER A 98 5.11 19.74 28.70
N PHE A 99 4.81 20.35 27.54
CA PHE A 99 4.41 21.76 27.51
C PHE A 99 3.11 22.00 28.30
N ASP A 100 2.12 21.12 28.10
CA ASP A 100 0.93 21.02 28.95
C ASP A 100 0.59 19.54 29.17
N THR A 101 0.86 19.05 30.38
CA THR A 101 0.65 17.65 30.73
C THR A 101 -0.83 17.25 30.78
N ASN A 102 -1.76 18.21 30.86
CA ASN A 102 -3.20 17.91 30.77
C ASN A 102 -3.61 17.59 29.33
N LEU A 103 -2.91 18.16 28.34
CA LEU A 103 -3.14 17.90 26.92
C LEU A 103 -2.41 16.66 26.43
N ALA A 104 -1.28 16.30 27.03
CA ALA A 104 -0.43 15.18 26.60
C ALA A 104 -1.18 13.89 26.24
N PRO A 105 -2.18 13.41 27.03
CA PRO A 105 -2.92 12.19 26.69
C PRO A 105 -3.76 12.28 25.41
N PHE A 106 -4.14 13.49 24.98
CA PHE A 106 -4.98 13.72 23.80
C PHE A 106 -4.17 14.07 22.55
N MET A 107 -2.90 14.46 22.71
CA MET A 107 -2.04 14.89 21.61
C MET A 107 -1.85 13.82 20.52
N PRO A 108 -1.62 12.51 20.80
CA PRO A 108 -1.46 11.50 19.76
C PRO A 108 -2.65 11.41 18.80
N GLY A 109 -3.88 11.40 19.33
CA GLY A 109 -5.09 11.38 18.51
C GLY A 109 -5.24 12.66 17.69
N LEU A 110 -4.88 13.81 18.25
CA LEU A 110 -4.91 15.09 17.53
C LEU A 110 -3.91 15.12 16.37
N PHE A 111 -2.70 14.60 16.57
CA PHE A 111 -1.69 14.44 15.54
C PHE A 111 -2.20 13.59 14.38
N LEU A 112 -2.76 12.41 14.68
CA LEU A 112 -3.29 11.51 13.65
C LEU A 112 -4.45 12.14 12.88
N ALA A 113 -5.36 12.85 13.57
CA ALA A 113 -6.47 13.57 12.93
C ALA A 113 -6.01 14.64 11.91
N HIS A 114 -4.75 15.11 12.02
CA HIS A 114 -4.13 16.06 11.10
C HIS A 114 -3.08 15.41 10.18
N GLY A 115 -3.06 14.07 10.10
CA GLY A 115 -2.18 13.31 9.20
C GLY A 115 -0.75 13.12 9.72
N VAL A 116 -0.44 13.54 10.95
CA VAL A 116 0.86 13.30 11.59
C VAL A 116 0.87 11.91 12.22
N THR A 117 1.68 11.04 11.64
CA THR A 117 1.76 9.61 12.01
C THR A 117 3.02 9.28 12.81
N SER A 118 3.96 10.22 12.91
CA SER A 118 5.17 10.06 13.71
C SER A 118 5.59 11.40 14.31
N VAL A 119 6.05 11.38 15.55
CA VAL A 119 6.49 12.57 16.27
C VAL A 119 7.80 12.32 17.00
N ARG A 120 8.58 13.39 17.19
CA ARG A 120 9.77 13.39 18.04
C ARG A 120 9.64 14.48 19.10
N ASP A 121 9.59 14.05 20.36
CA ASP A 121 9.80 14.95 21.49
C ASP A 121 11.30 15.23 21.66
N THR A 122 11.67 16.51 21.72
CA THR A 122 13.07 16.96 21.75
C THR A 122 13.53 17.50 23.11
N GLY A 123 12.64 17.56 24.12
CA GLY A 123 12.95 18.21 25.40
C GLY A 123 12.16 17.72 26.61
N GLY A 124 11.21 16.81 26.44
CA GLY A 124 10.37 16.28 27.50
C GLY A 124 11.12 15.34 28.46
N PRO A 125 10.69 15.24 29.74
CA PRO A 125 11.20 14.23 30.67
C PRO A 125 11.01 12.82 30.10
N ILE A 126 12.05 12.00 30.11
CA ILE A 126 12.05 10.69 29.43
C ILE A 126 10.93 9.77 29.91
N ASP A 127 10.61 9.78 31.21
CA ASP A 127 9.54 8.95 31.79
C ASP A 127 8.16 9.31 31.22
N LEU A 128 7.92 10.62 30.98
CA LEU A 128 6.69 11.07 30.35
C LEU A 128 6.66 10.68 28.87
N VAL A 129 7.76 10.89 28.14
CA VAL A 129 7.84 10.58 26.71
C VAL A 129 7.66 9.07 26.47
N VAL A 130 8.28 8.22 27.29
CA VAL A 130 8.09 6.76 27.23
C VAL A 130 6.64 6.39 27.53
N LYS A 131 6.01 7.00 28.55
CA LYS A 131 4.59 6.78 28.83
C LYS A 131 3.70 7.16 27.63
N MET A 132 3.96 8.29 26.97
CA MET A 132 3.18 8.70 25.79
C MET A 132 3.38 7.75 24.61
N LYS A 133 4.61 7.28 24.39
CA LYS A 133 4.91 6.24 23.40
C LYS A 133 4.09 4.97 23.69
N ASP A 134 4.13 4.47 24.93
CA ASP A 134 3.43 3.24 25.30
C ASP A 134 1.91 3.39 25.14
N LEU A 135 1.34 4.55 25.50
CA LEU A 135 -0.08 4.84 25.25
C LEU A 135 -0.42 4.80 23.75
N SER A 136 0.43 5.38 22.90
CA SER A 136 0.21 5.34 21.44
C SER A 136 0.26 3.93 20.84
N LEU A 137 0.91 2.98 21.51
CA LEU A 137 0.94 1.56 21.10
C LEU A 137 -0.24 0.75 21.64
N MET A 138 -0.88 1.19 22.73
CA MET A 138 -2.04 0.52 23.34
C MET A 138 -3.36 0.88 22.66
N ASP A 139 -3.43 2.04 22.01
CA ASP A 139 -4.57 2.48 21.21
C ASP A 139 -4.13 2.69 19.75
N PRO A 140 -3.77 1.60 19.03
CA PRO A 140 -3.65 1.66 17.59
C PRO A 140 -5.07 1.76 17.05
N ILE A 141 -5.53 2.98 16.81
CA ILE A 141 -6.78 3.22 16.06
C ILE A 141 -6.79 2.34 14.80
#